data_AF-A0A949X9B6-F1
#
_entry.id   AF-A0A949X9B6-F1
#
_cell.length_a   1.000
_cell.length_b   1.000
_cell.length_c   1.000
_cell.angle_alpha   90.00
_cell.angle_beta   90.00
_cell.angle_gamma   90.00
#
_symmetry.space_group_name_H-M   'P 1'
#
loop_
_entity.id
_entity.type
_entity.pdbx_description
1 polymer ?
#
loop_
_entity_poly.entity_id
_entity_poly.type
_entity_poly.pdbx_seq_one_letter_code
_entity_poly.pdbx_strand_id
1 'polypeptide(L)'
;MKCKVEDLRSANEYLSAILKRWQSSPALTGSHTAREFHSLRAGLSRAARCVEELSLHSESSPQITEAIADHGKVLQQLAKMLPAFRVGLEARKARLQADLDHMERTAVWIAASLGIR
;
A
#
# COMPACT_ATOMS: atom_id res chain seq x y z
N MET A 1 -23.51 -9.76 -5.86
CA MET A 1 -23.22 -10.96 -5.04
C MET A 1 -23.23 -10.48 -3.61
N LYS A 2 -24.10 -11.00 -2.74
CA LYS A 2 -24.30 -10.46 -1.38
C LYS A 2 -23.09 -10.84 -0.50
N CYS A 3 -22.39 -9.85 0.04
CA CYS A 3 -21.25 -10.07 0.93
C CYS A 3 -21.67 -10.72 2.26
N LYS A 4 -20.85 -11.63 2.77
CA LYS A 4 -21.02 -12.28 4.08
C LYS A 4 -20.01 -11.76 5.10
N VAL A 5 -20.28 -11.98 6.39
CA VAL A 5 -19.38 -11.56 7.47
C VAL A 5 -18.01 -12.21 7.34
N GLU A 6 -17.98 -13.46 6.91
CA GLU A 6 -16.77 -14.23 6.66
C GLU A 6 -15.91 -13.57 5.57
N ASP A 7 -16.53 -13.01 4.53
CA ASP A 7 -15.81 -12.32 3.46
C ASP A 7 -15.09 -11.07 4.00
N LEU A 8 -15.76 -10.30 4.88
CA LEU A 8 -15.17 -9.13 5.53
C LEU A 8 -14.04 -9.54 6.50
N ARG A 9 -14.23 -10.60 7.28
CA ARG A 9 -13.21 -11.14 8.19
C ARG A 9 -11.96 -11.57 7.41
N SER A 10 -12.12 -12.37 6.35
CA SER A 10 -11.00 -12.79 5.49
C SER A 10 -10.31 -11.59 4.83
N ALA A 11 -11.06 -10.58 4.40
CA ALA A 11 -10.46 -9.35 3.86
C ALA A 11 -9.65 -8.60 4.93
N ASN A 12 -10.16 -8.48 6.16
CA ASN A 12 -9.47 -7.83 7.26
C ASN A 12 -8.18 -8.57 7.67
N GLU A 13 -8.21 -9.90 7.72
CA GLU A 13 -7.04 -10.74 7.98
C GLU A 13 -5.96 -10.55 6.91
N TYR A 14 -6.36 -10.60 5.64
CA TYR A 14 -5.47 -10.37 4.51
C TYR A 14 -4.81 -8.99 4.55
N LEU A 15 -5.60 -7.94 4.78
CA LEU A 15 -5.10 -6.57 4.90
C LEU A 15 -4.16 -6.42 6.11
N SER A 16 -4.54 -7.00 7.26
CA SER A 16 -3.70 -7.00 8.46
C SER A 16 -2.36 -7.70 8.23
N ALA A 17 -2.34 -8.82 7.49
CA ALA A 17 -1.12 -9.53 7.16
C ALA A 17 -0.19 -8.70 6.26
N ILE A 18 -0.73 -7.96 5.28
CA ILE A 18 0.04 -7.01 4.48
C ILE A 18 0.64 -5.93 5.38
N LEU A 19 -0.18 -5.29 6.23
CA LEU A 19 0.28 -4.21 7.10
C LEU A 19 1.34 -4.67 8.09
N LYS A 20 1.22 -5.87 8.66
CA LYS A 20 2.23 -6.47 9.54
C LYS A 20 3.55 -6.69 8.80
N ARG A 21 3.51 -7.26 7.60
CA ARG A 21 4.71 -7.47 6.76
C ARG A 21 5.40 -6.14 6.48
N TRP A 22 4.62 -5.11 6.20
CA TRP A 22 5.11 -3.76 5.96
C TRP A 22 5.73 -3.10 7.19
N GLN A 23 5.18 -3.31 8.38
CA GLN A 23 5.78 -2.84 9.64
C GLN A 23 7.11 -3.53 9.95
N SER A 24 7.22 -4.82 9.63
CA SER A 24 8.44 -5.60 9.88
C SER A 24 9.57 -5.34 8.88
N SER A 25 9.33 -4.57 7.81
CA SER A 25 10.34 -4.32 6.78
C SER A 25 11.11 -3.03 7.09
N PRO A 26 12.39 -3.12 7.54
CA PRO A 26 13.20 -1.95 7.89
C PRO A 26 13.52 -1.05 6.67
N ALA A 27 13.26 -1.54 5.46
CA ALA A 27 13.41 -0.80 4.22
C ALA A 27 12.04 -0.60 3.55
N LEU A 28 11.29 0.41 4.00
CA LEU A 28 10.17 1.00 3.25
C LEU A 28 10.59 1.46 1.82
N THR A 29 11.89 1.42 1.53
CA THR A 29 12.55 1.90 0.33
C THR A 29 12.88 0.82 -0.70
N GLY A 30 12.76 -0.49 -0.40
CA GLY A 30 13.29 -1.54 -1.29
C GLY A 30 12.30 -2.63 -1.73
N SER A 31 11.46 -3.09 -0.81
CA SER A 31 10.75 -4.38 -0.93
C SER A 31 9.28 -4.25 -1.40
N HIS A 32 8.66 -3.08 -1.22
CA HIS A 32 7.24 -2.91 -1.55
C HIS A 32 7.04 -2.65 -3.04
N THR A 33 6.57 -3.67 -3.75
CA THR A 33 6.34 -3.59 -5.18
C THR A 33 5.03 -2.85 -5.49
N ALA A 34 4.91 -2.25 -6.68
CA ALA A 34 3.64 -1.70 -7.17
C ALA A 34 2.50 -2.73 -7.12
N ARG A 35 2.82 -4.01 -7.25
CA ARG A 35 1.88 -5.13 -7.10
C ARG A 35 1.33 -5.25 -5.68
N GLU A 36 2.14 -5.03 -4.65
CA GLU A 36 1.67 -5.04 -3.26
C GLU A 36 0.69 -3.89 -2.99
N PHE A 37 0.99 -2.68 -3.46
CA PHE A 37 0.08 -1.54 -3.36
C PHE A 37 -1.23 -1.77 -4.14
N HIS A 38 -1.14 -2.35 -5.33
CA HIS A 38 -2.33 -2.73 -6.09
C HIS A 38 -3.19 -3.74 -5.34
N SER A 39 -2.56 -4.73 -4.71
CA SER A 39 -3.25 -5.76 -3.92
C SER A 39 -3.90 -5.20 -2.67
N LEU A 40 -3.21 -4.27 -1.97
CA LEU A 40 -3.77 -3.53 -0.85
C LEU A 40 -5.00 -2.73 -1.29
N ARG A 41 -4.90 -1.96 -2.38
CA ARG A 41 -6.01 -1.16 -2.92
C ARG A 41 -7.21 -2.04 -3.25
N ALA A 42 -7.00 -3.16 -3.95
CA ALA A 42 -8.06 -4.10 -4.29
C ALA A 42 -8.71 -4.72 -3.03
N GLY A 43 -7.90 -5.05 -2.01
CA GLY A 43 -8.39 -5.53 -0.72
C GLY A 43 -9.28 -4.50 -0.01
N LEU A 44 -8.83 -3.24 0.07
CA LEU A 44 -9.57 -2.14 0.68
C LEU A 44 -10.89 -1.88 -0.04
N SER A 45 -10.89 -1.84 -1.38
CA SER A 45 -12.12 -1.62 -2.16
C SER A 45 -13.14 -2.75 -1.97
N ARG A 46 -12.68 -4.01 -1.85
CA ARG A 46 -13.57 -5.15 -1.57
C ARG A 46 -14.14 -5.07 -0.15
N ALA A 47 -13.31 -4.78 0.84
CA ALA A 47 -13.76 -4.67 2.22
C ALA A 47 -14.74 -3.50 2.41
N ALA A 48 -14.47 -2.34 1.81
CA ALA A 48 -15.38 -1.18 1.86
C ALA A 48 -16.76 -1.50 1.28
N ARG A 49 -16.80 -2.16 0.10
CA ARG A 49 -18.06 -2.62 -0.50
C ARG A 49 -18.79 -3.62 0.40
N CYS A 50 -18.06 -4.54 1.02
CA CYS A 50 -18.65 -5.51 1.93
C CYS A 50 -19.25 -4.85 3.18
N VAL A 51 -18.57 -3.85 3.75
CA VAL A 51 -19.07 -3.05 4.87
C VAL A 51 -20.37 -2.34 4.49
N GLU A 52 -20.42 -1.73 3.30
CA GLU A 52 -21.62 -1.08 2.77
C GLU A 52 -22.80 -2.07 2.64
N GLU A 53 -22.57 -3.21 2.00
CA GLU A 53 -23.60 -4.26 1.82
C GLU A 53 -24.09 -4.84 3.15
N LEU A 54 -23.19 -5.10 4.11
CA LEU A 54 -23.55 -5.63 5.44
C LEU A 54 -24.30 -4.60 6.29
N SER A 55 -23.96 -3.32 6.18
CA SER A 55 -24.63 -2.23 6.91
C SER A 55 -26.05 -1.96 6.38
N LEU A 56 -26.29 -2.17 5.09
CA LEU A 56 -27.59 -1.95 4.46
C LEU A 56 -28.58 -3.10 4.65
N HIS A 57 -28.10 -4.32 4.93
CA HIS A 57 -28.91 -5.55 4.79
C HIS A 57 -28.97 -6.43 6.04
N SER A 58 -28.43 -5.99 7.17
CA SER A 58 -28.47 -6.78 8.41
C SER A 58 -29.10 -6.01 9.56
N GLU A 59 -30.02 -6.67 10.26
CA GLU A 59 -30.31 -6.34 11.65
C GLU A 59 -29.00 -6.48 12.44
N SER A 60 -28.68 -5.49 13.26
CA SER A 60 -27.38 -5.28 13.93
C SER A 60 -26.89 -6.53 14.67
N SER A 61 -26.25 -7.45 13.94
CA SER A 61 -25.67 -8.66 14.48
C SER A 61 -24.35 -8.30 15.15
N PRO A 62 -24.08 -8.77 16.38
CA PRO A 62 -22.81 -8.52 17.06
C PRO A 62 -21.59 -8.87 16.21
N GLN A 63 -21.70 -9.92 15.38
CA GLN A 63 -20.63 -10.38 14.50
C GLN A 63 -20.31 -9.40 13.36
N ILE A 64 -21.34 -8.69 12.87
CA ILE A 64 -21.19 -7.67 11.82
C ILE A 64 -20.53 -6.43 12.41
N THR A 65 -21.02 -5.98 13.57
CA THR A 65 -20.44 -4.85 14.30
C THR A 65 -18.97 -5.10 14.63
N GLU A 66 -18.62 -6.31 15.09
CA GLU A 66 -17.24 -6.72 15.33
C GLU A 66 -16.39 -6.66 14.05
N ALA A 67 -16.85 -7.27 12.95
CA ALA A 67 -16.09 -7.30 11.70
C ALA A 67 -15.89 -5.90 11.10
N ILE A 68 -16.87 -5.00 11.24
CA ILE A 68 -16.75 -3.59 10.83
C ILE A 68 -15.78 -2.84 11.75
N ALA A 69 -15.84 -3.06 13.06
CA ALA A 69 -14.91 -2.46 14.01
C ALA A 69 -13.47 -2.89 13.74
N ASP A 70 -13.24 -4.16 13.43
CA ASP A 70 -11.94 -4.69 13.02
C ASP A 70 -11.46 -4.08 11.70
N HIS A 71 -12.35 -3.88 10.74
CA HIS A 71 -12.02 -3.13 9.53
C HIS A 71 -11.57 -1.70 9.86
N GLY A 72 -12.24 -1.04 10.80
CA GLY A 72 -11.84 0.27 11.32
C GLY A 72 -10.42 0.28 11.90
N LYS A 73 -10.04 -0.75 12.66
CA LYS A 73 -8.67 -0.90 13.20
C LYS A 73 -7.64 -1.05 12.07
N VAL A 74 -7.95 -1.82 11.03
CA VAL A 74 -7.09 -1.97 9.84
C VAL A 74 -6.86 -0.62 9.16
N LEU A 75 -7.92 0.18 8.96
CA LEU A 75 -7.82 1.51 8.36
C LEU A 75 -6.99 2.46 9.22
N GLN A 76 -7.16 2.44 10.54
CA GLN A 76 -6.35 3.24 11.46
C GLN A 76 -4.86 2.87 11.41
N GLN A 77 -4.55 1.57 11.33
CA GLN A 77 -3.17 1.11 11.20
C GLN A 77 -2.55 1.57 9.87
N LEU A 78 -3.29 1.46 8.76
CA LEU A 78 -2.84 1.97 7.46
C LEU A 78 -2.60 3.48 7.49
N ALA A 79 -3.52 4.26 8.10
CA ALA A 79 -3.39 5.71 8.22
C ALA A 79 -2.12 6.13 8.96
N LYS A 80 -1.73 5.40 10.01
CA LYS A 80 -0.48 5.63 10.74
C LYS A 80 0.77 5.36 9.89
N MET A 81 0.70 4.43 8.94
CA MET A 81 1.83 4.01 8.13
C MET A 81 2.02 4.84 6.85
N LEU A 82 0.93 5.36 6.27
CA LEU A 82 0.94 6.10 5.00
C LEU A 82 1.95 7.27 4.95
N PRO A 83 2.11 8.11 6.00
CA PRO A 83 3.09 9.19 5.96
C PRO A 83 4.53 8.69 5.79
N ALA A 84 4.91 7.63 6.52
CA ALA A 84 6.24 7.04 6.42
C ALA A 84 6.49 6.45 5.02
N PHE A 85 5.48 5.81 4.43
CA PHE A 85 5.55 5.34 3.05
C PHE A 85 5.78 6.47 2.05
N ARG A 86 5.01 7.56 2.17
CA ARG A 86 5.15 8.71 1.28
C ARG A 86 6.57 9.28 1.35
N VAL A 87 7.10 9.48 2.56
CA VAL A 87 8.47 9.98 2.76
C VAL A 87 9.50 9.03 2.14
N GLY A 88 9.36 7.71 2.34
CA GLY A 88 10.26 6.72 1.77
C GLY A 88 10.25 6.68 0.24
N LEU A 89 9.06 6.81 -0.37
CA LEU A 89 8.90 6.86 -1.83
C LEU A 89 9.49 8.13 -2.43
N GLU A 90 9.25 9.30 -1.83
CA GLU A 90 9.84 10.56 -2.29
C GLU A 90 11.37 10.53 -2.18
N ALA A 91 11.92 10.00 -1.08
CA ALA A 91 13.37 9.84 -0.94
C ALA A 91 13.96 8.85 -1.97
N ARG A 92 13.21 7.82 -2.37
CA ARG A 92 13.64 6.91 -3.45
C ARG A 92 13.59 7.59 -4.81
N LYS A 93 12.53 8.34 -5.09
CA LYS A 93 12.41 9.13 -6.32
C LYS A 93 13.56 10.12 -6.46
N ALA A 94 13.87 10.86 -5.39
CA ALA A 94 15.00 11.80 -5.37
C ALA A 94 16.34 11.10 -5.64
N ARG A 95 16.58 9.93 -5.05
CA ARG A 95 17.79 9.12 -5.31
C ARG A 95 17.88 8.66 -6.76
N LEU A 96 16.79 8.10 -7.30
CA LEU A 96 16.75 7.65 -8.69
C LEU A 96 16.97 8.82 -9.67
N GLN A 97 16.43 10.00 -9.37
CA GLN A 97 16.67 11.19 -10.18
C GLN A 97 18.15 11.61 -10.13
N ALA A 98 18.75 11.62 -8.93
CA ALA A 98 20.17 11.94 -8.80
C ALA A 98 21.08 10.95 -9.55
N ASP A 99 20.73 9.66 -9.54
CA ASP A 99 21.44 8.61 -10.29
C ASP A 99 21.31 8.83 -11.80
N LEU A 100 20.10 9.15 -12.30
CA LEU A 100 19.88 9.50 -13.71
C LEU A 100 20.70 10.73 -14.12
N ASP A 101 20.65 11.82 -13.35
CA ASP A 101 21.41 13.03 -13.61
C ASP A 101 22.93 12.76 -13.59
N HIS A 102 23.39 11.84 -12.75
CA HIS A 102 24.79 11.41 -12.71
C HIS A 102 25.18 10.62 -13.97
N MET A 103 24.33 9.69 -14.42
CA MET A 103 24.56 8.93 -15.65
C MET A 103 24.57 9.85 -16.88
N GLU A 104 23.65 10.80 -16.98
CA GLU A 104 23.60 11.77 -18.08
C GLU A 104 24.86 12.65 -18.12
N ARG A 105 25.26 13.21 -16.96
CA ARG A 105 26.50 14.00 -16.87
C ARG A 105 27.74 13.19 -17.21
N THR A 106 27.79 11.93 -16.79
CA THR A 106 28.89 11.01 -17.11
C THR A 106 28.92 10.73 -18.62
N ALA A 107 27.77 10.49 -19.25
CA ALA A 107 27.68 10.28 -20.69
C ALA A 107 28.16 11.51 -21.48
N VAL A 108 27.74 12.72 -21.07
CA VAL A 108 28.22 13.99 -21.68
C VAL A 108 29.74 14.14 -21.52
N TRP A 109 30.28 13.85 -20.33
CA TRP A 109 31.71 13.91 -20.08
C TRP A 109 32.50 12.93 -20.94
N ILE A 110 32.01 11.69 -21.09
CA ILE A 110 32.63 10.68 -21.97
C ILE A 110 32.59 11.14 -23.43
N ALA A 111 31.44 11.62 -23.91
CA ALA A 111 31.29 12.10 -25.30
C ALA A 111 32.27 13.26 -25.59
N ALA A 112 32.37 14.22 -24.68
CA ALA A 112 33.32 15.33 -24.78
C ALA A 112 34.78 14.85 -24.76
N SER A 113 35.10 13.88 -23.91
CA SER A 113 36.45 13.31 -23.78
C SER A 113 36.88 12.48 -24.99
N LEU A 114 35.92 11.85 -25.67
CA LEU A 114 36.13 11.06 -26.89
C LEU A 114 36.00 11.90 -28.17
N GLY A 115 35.65 13.18 -28.07
CA GLY A 115 35.44 14.07 -29.23
C GLY A 115 34.23 13.68 -30.09
N ILE A 116 33.31 12.89 -29.55
CA ILE A 116 32.07 12.48 -30.22
C ILE A 116 31.06 13.61 -30.03
N ARG A 117 30.68 14.29 -31.12
CA ARG A 117 29.62 15.31 -31.15
C ARG A 117 28.28 14.70 -31.53
#